data_AF-A0A1V4XYJ1-F1
#
_entry.id   AF-A0A1V4XYJ1-F1
#
_cell.length_a   1.000
_cell.length_b   1.000
_cell.length_c   1.000
_cell.angle_alpha   90.00
_cell.angle_beta   90.00
_cell.angle_gamma   90.00
#
_symmetry.space_group_name_H-M   'P 1'
#
loop_
_entity.id
_entity.type
_entity.pdbx_description
1 polymer ?
#
loop_
_entity_poly.entity_id
_entity_poly.type
_entity_poly.pdbx_seq_one_letter_code
_entity_poly.pdbx_strand_id
1 'polypeptide(L)'
;MRRSRTTQSGNPVRLTLTCMFLLLSLFLFTAPSCSAYNETKLSASDGTSGDYFAHAVATGAKIVVVGAPYANSNKGAVYIYQYNGNNWAETKLAPNSPAGVGYFGYSVAVSGNSIVVGAPYSNAQKGAIFIYRYNGINWEETRFTASDGAEQDYFGYSVVISGKTVVAGAPYAGSRKGKAYVYQNDGINWAETKLTASGGAEGDLFGYSVALSGNSVIVNAPYADRNKGAVYIFTLE
;
A
#
# COMPACT_ATOMS: atom_id res chain seq x y z
N MET A 1 73.42 8.40 -41.68
CA MET A 1 72.94 8.90 -40.36
C MET A 1 71.43 9.15 -40.42
N ARG A 2 70.80 9.76 -39.38
CA ARG A 2 69.34 9.82 -39.20
C ARG A 2 68.60 10.85 -40.09
N ARG A 3 67.27 10.62 -40.19
CA ARG A 3 66.11 11.49 -40.51
C ARG A 3 66.29 13.00 -40.19
N SER A 4 65.57 13.98 -40.78
CA SER A 4 64.08 14.04 -40.83
C SER A 4 63.42 15.19 -41.64
N ARG A 5 62.18 14.93 -42.15
CA ARG A 5 60.96 15.81 -42.27
C ARG A 5 61.03 17.18 -43.01
N THR A 6 59.94 17.78 -43.54
CA THR A 6 58.48 17.42 -43.51
C THR A 6 57.91 17.12 -44.94
N THR A 7 56.93 17.76 -45.63
CA THR A 7 56.01 18.91 -45.38
C THR A 7 54.60 18.67 -46.02
N GLN A 8 54.04 19.51 -46.92
CA GLN A 8 52.63 19.43 -47.38
C GLN A 8 52.35 19.89 -48.82
N SER A 9 51.43 19.16 -49.48
CA SER A 9 50.50 19.54 -50.56
C SER A 9 49.40 18.44 -50.63
N GLY A 10 48.24 18.57 -51.30
CA GLY A 10 47.61 19.69 -52.02
C GLY A 10 46.19 19.31 -52.50
N ASN A 11 45.44 20.26 -53.06
CA ASN A 11 44.11 20.09 -53.72
C ASN A 11 43.90 21.28 -54.70
N PRO A 12 42.98 21.26 -55.69
CA PRO A 12 41.84 20.34 -55.90
C PRO A 12 41.68 19.77 -57.33
N VAL A 13 40.67 18.91 -57.55
CA VAL A 13 40.03 18.69 -58.87
C VAL A 13 38.50 18.57 -58.69
N ARG A 14 37.72 19.14 -59.62
CA ARG A 14 36.29 18.82 -59.86
C ARG A 14 36.14 18.33 -61.30
N LEU A 15 35.31 17.30 -61.52
CA LEU A 15 34.66 17.06 -62.81
C LEU A 15 33.31 16.36 -62.60
N THR A 16 32.44 16.41 -63.61
CA THR A 16 31.04 15.94 -63.62
C THR A 16 30.92 14.57 -64.34
N LEU A 17 29.79 13.88 -64.56
CA LEU A 17 28.35 14.27 -64.59
C LEU A 17 27.41 13.03 -64.52
N THR A 18 26.14 13.25 -64.16
CA THR A 18 24.90 12.49 -64.56
C THR A 18 24.54 11.12 -63.98
N CYS A 19 23.20 10.92 -63.91
CA CYS A 19 22.43 9.71 -63.54
C CYS A 19 22.56 9.23 -62.07
N MET A 20 21.52 8.69 -61.41
CA MET A 20 20.19 8.27 -61.89
C MET A 20 19.10 8.48 -60.80
N PHE A 21 17.88 8.84 -61.23
CA PHE A 21 16.57 8.86 -60.53
C PHE A 21 16.46 9.23 -59.04
N LEU A 22 15.57 10.18 -58.76
CA LEU A 22 15.06 10.53 -57.45
C LEU A 22 14.20 9.38 -56.86
N LEU A 23 14.79 8.58 -55.97
CA LEU A 23 14.04 7.67 -55.09
C LEU A 23 14.29 8.06 -53.64
N LEU A 24 13.23 8.54 -52.98
CA LEU A 24 13.22 8.89 -51.56
C LEU A 24 13.24 7.58 -50.74
N SER A 25 14.43 7.03 -50.50
CA SER A 25 14.65 5.94 -49.54
C SER A 25 14.48 6.45 -48.11
N LEU A 26 13.23 6.73 -47.75
CA LEU A 26 12.81 7.04 -46.40
C LEU A 26 13.17 5.85 -45.51
N PHE A 27 14.32 5.94 -44.84
CA PHE A 27 14.71 5.03 -43.77
C PHE A 27 13.73 5.26 -42.60
N LEU A 28 12.60 4.57 -42.67
CA LEU A 28 11.73 4.29 -41.53
C LEU A 28 12.52 3.40 -40.57
N PHE A 29 13.41 4.03 -39.80
CA PHE A 29 13.73 3.56 -38.47
C PHE A 29 12.41 3.55 -37.70
N THR A 30 11.74 2.40 -37.72
CA THR A 30 10.76 2.06 -36.69
C THR A 30 11.52 2.07 -35.38
N ALA A 31 11.49 3.19 -34.68
CA ALA A 31 12.01 3.28 -33.33
C ALA A 31 11.35 2.13 -32.54
N PRO A 32 12.13 1.22 -31.91
CA PRO A 32 11.54 0.13 -31.17
C PRO A 32 10.62 0.74 -30.13
N SER A 33 9.34 0.36 -30.15
CA SER A 33 8.32 0.93 -29.29
C SER A 33 8.73 0.71 -27.84
N CYS A 34 9.25 1.76 -27.21
CA CYS A 34 9.87 1.68 -25.89
C CYS A 34 8.76 1.52 -24.84
N SER A 35 8.31 0.29 -24.65
CA SER A 35 7.46 -0.09 -23.52
C SER A 35 8.32 0.02 -22.27
N ALA A 36 8.34 1.21 -21.68
CA ALA A 36 9.11 1.53 -20.47
C ALA A 36 8.61 0.76 -19.22
N TYR A 37 7.57 -0.06 -19.37
CA TYR A 37 6.96 -0.92 -18.37
C TYR A 37 6.52 -2.25 -19.02
N ASN A 38 6.39 -3.28 -18.19
CA ASN A 38 5.66 -4.51 -18.50
C ASN A 38 4.42 -4.57 -17.60
N GLU A 39 3.30 -5.03 -18.13
CA GLU A 39 2.08 -5.25 -17.33
C GLU A 39 2.02 -6.69 -16.81
N THR A 40 1.46 -6.89 -15.63
CA THR A 40 1.02 -8.21 -15.16
C THR A 40 -0.25 -8.04 -14.33
N LYS A 41 -1.37 -8.55 -14.83
CA LYS A 41 -2.65 -8.48 -14.13
C LYS A 41 -2.73 -9.55 -13.04
N LEU A 42 -3.01 -9.14 -11.82
CA LEU A 42 -3.38 -10.01 -10.70
C LEU A 42 -4.90 -9.97 -10.51
N SER A 43 -5.50 -11.09 -10.08
CA SER A 43 -6.94 -11.22 -9.83
C SER A 43 -7.16 -12.43 -8.92
N ALA A 44 -8.09 -12.32 -7.96
CA ALA A 44 -8.46 -13.40 -7.05
C ALA A 44 -8.90 -14.68 -7.80
N SER A 45 -8.31 -15.83 -7.47
CA SER A 45 -8.63 -17.11 -8.10
C SER A 45 -10.08 -17.56 -7.91
N ASP A 46 -10.74 -17.12 -6.83
CA ASP A 46 -12.15 -17.33 -6.55
C ASP A 46 -12.98 -16.03 -6.51
N GLY A 47 -12.48 -14.96 -7.17
CA GLY A 47 -13.13 -13.65 -7.18
C GLY A 47 -14.43 -13.59 -7.98
N THR A 48 -15.46 -12.97 -7.39
CA THR A 48 -16.81 -12.86 -7.94
C THR A 48 -17.30 -11.41 -8.06
N SER A 49 -18.40 -11.20 -8.77
CA SER A 49 -18.99 -9.87 -8.94
C SER A 49 -19.52 -9.32 -7.62
N GLY A 50 -19.03 -8.15 -7.21
CA GLY A 50 -19.40 -7.51 -5.95
C GLY A 50 -18.43 -7.76 -4.78
N ASP A 51 -17.32 -8.47 -4.97
CA ASP A 51 -16.31 -8.66 -3.91
C ASP A 51 -15.45 -7.40 -3.65
N TYR A 52 -15.39 -6.48 -4.63
CA TYR A 52 -14.49 -5.33 -4.71
C TYR A 52 -13.03 -5.67 -4.37
N PHE A 53 -12.50 -6.70 -5.02
CA PHE A 53 -11.06 -6.98 -5.05
C PHE A 53 -10.28 -5.72 -5.48
N ALA A 54 -9.17 -5.45 -4.79
CA ALA A 54 -8.36 -4.24 -4.89
C ALA A 54 -9.02 -2.95 -4.37
N HIS A 55 -9.97 -3.07 -3.42
CA HIS A 55 -10.45 -1.94 -2.61
C HIS A 55 -9.30 -1.29 -1.81
N ALA A 56 -8.37 -2.10 -1.32
CA ALA A 56 -7.13 -1.67 -0.68
C ALA A 56 -5.96 -2.53 -1.18
N VAL A 57 -4.76 -1.95 -1.24
CA VAL A 57 -3.54 -2.63 -1.67
C VAL A 57 -2.33 -2.17 -0.86
N ALA A 58 -1.45 -3.10 -0.53
CA ALA A 58 -0.15 -2.83 0.08
C ALA A 58 0.93 -3.70 -0.56
N THR A 59 2.19 -3.27 -0.54
CA THR A 59 3.29 -3.97 -1.22
C THR A 59 4.58 -3.98 -0.40
N GLY A 60 5.35 -5.05 -0.54
CA GLY A 60 6.71 -5.22 -0.06
C GLY A 60 7.57 -5.88 -1.15
N ALA A 61 8.86 -6.08 -0.88
CA ALA A 61 9.88 -6.36 -1.90
C ALA A 61 9.58 -7.48 -2.93
N LYS A 62 8.76 -8.49 -2.57
CA LYS A 62 8.25 -9.54 -3.48
C LYS A 62 6.80 -9.95 -3.17
N ILE A 63 6.03 -9.08 -2.53
CA ILE A 63 4.70 -9.41 -1.98
C ILE A 63 3.71 -8.28 -2.26
N VAL A 64 2.54 -8.61 -2.80
CA VAL A 64 1.41 -7.70 -2.96
C VAL A 64 0.24 -8.24 -2.15
N VAL A 65 -0.35 -7.42 -1.30
CA VAL A 65 -1.48 -7.76 -0.43
C VAL A 65 -2.69 -6.95 -0.90
N VAL A 66 -3.81 -7.63 -1.16
CA VAL A 66 -4.98 -7.05 -1.81
C VAL A 66 -6.25 -7.35 -1.00
N GLY A 67 -6.98 -6.30 -0.63
CA GLY A 67 -8.25 -6.40 0.08
C GLY A 67 -9.45 -6.62 -0.84
N ALA A 68 -10.42 -7.41 -0.37
CA ALA A 68 -11.73 -7.63 -0.98
C ALA A 68 -12.83 -7.64 0.12
N PRO A 69 -13.17 -6.49 0.72
CA PRO A 69 -13.97 -6.43 1.95
C PRO A 69 -15.42 -6.93 1.79
N TYR A 70 -15.96 -6.95 0.57
CA TYR A 70 -17.36 -7.36 0.34
C TYR A 70 -17.48 -8.87 0.05
N ALA A 71 -16.36 -9.57 -0.13
CA ALA A 71 -16.32 -11.01 -0.37
C ALA A 71 -16.96 -11.84 0.76
N ASN A 72 -17.39 -13.07 0.44
CA ASN A 72 -17.99 -14.01 1.40
C ASN A 72 -19.18 -13.36 2.17
N SER A 73 -20.08 -12.72 1.43
CA SER A 73 -21.24 -11.99 1.96
C SER A 73 -20.87 -10.90 2.97
N ASN A 74 -19.97 -9.99 2.58
CA ASN A 74 -19.46 -8.86 3.38
C ASN A 74 -18.67 -9.22 4.64
N LYS A 75 -18.25 -10.49 4.81
CA LYS A 75 -17.26 -10.86 5.83
C LYS A 75 -15.87 -10.35 5.43
N GLY A 76 -15.59 -10.37 4.13
CA GLY A 76 -14.36 -9.93 3.50
C GLY A 76 -13.31 -11.02 3.32
N ALA A 77 -12.30 -10.71 2.52
CA ALA A 77 -11.12 -11.55 2.25
C ALA A 77 -9.89 -10.68 1.97
N VAL A 78 -8.70 -11.27 2.17
CA VAL A 78 -7.43 -10.70 1.72
C VAL A 78 -6.67 -11.72 0.88
N TYR A 79 -6.08 -11.27 -0.22
CA TYR A 79 -5.28 -12.10 -1.12
C TYR A 79 -3.84 -11.63 -1.09
N ILE A 80 -2.93 -12.58 -0.98
CA ILE A 80 -1.48 -12.35 -0.99
C ILE A 80 -0.92 -12.93 -2.27
N TYR A 81 -0.22 -12.13 -3.04
CA TYR A 81 0.54 -12.55 -4.21
C TYR A 81 2.02 -12.49 -3.87
N GLN A 82 2.72 -13.62 -3.94
CA GLN A 82 4.17 -13.70 -3.71
C GLN A 82 4.89 -13.98 -5.03
N TYR A 83 5.86 -13.14 -5.40
CA TYR A 83 6.61 -13.30 -6.65
C TYR A 83 7.79 -14.25 -6.49
N ASN A 84 7.73 -15.41 -7.16
CA ASN A 84 8.77 -16.44 -7.06
C ASN A 84 9.97 -16.24 -8.02
N GLY A 85 9.95 -15.19 -8.84
CA GLY A 85 10.96 -14.91 -9.87
C GLY A 85 10.50 -15.20 -11.30
N ASN A 86 9.44 -16.00 -11.46
CA ASN A 86 8.75 -16.21 -12.74
C ASN A 86 7.28 -15.78 -12.64
N ASN A 87 6.58 -16.33 -11.65
CA ASN A 87 5.13 -16.23 -11.48
C ASN A 87 4.77 -15.60 -10.12
N TRP A 88 3.53 -15.15 -9.99
CA TRP A 88 2.93 -14.80 -8.71
C TRP A 88 2.13 -15.99 -8.16
N ALA A 89 2.44 -16.43 -6.94
CA ALA A 89 1.66 -17.44 -6.23
C ALA A 89 0.63 -16.74 -5.33
N GLU A 90 -0.65 -17.15 -5.43
CA GLU A 90 -1.73 -16.62 -4.59
C GLU A 90 -1.83 -17.38 -3.25
N THR A 91 -2.20 -16.67 -2.18
CA THR A 91 -2.63 -17.24 -0.91
C THR A 91 -3.75 -16.38 -0.34
N LYS A 92 -4.92 -16.98 -0.10
CA LYS A 92 -6.08 -16.31 0.50
C LYS A 92 -6.02 -16.38 2.03
N LEU A 93 -6.15 -15.23 2.69
CA LEU A 93 -6.34 -15.14 4.14
C LEU A 93 -7.82 -14.85 4.47
N ALA A 94 -8.25 -15.43 5.58
CA ALA A 94 -9.51 -15.15 6.25
C ALA A 94 -9.28 -15.25 7.78
N PRO A 95 -10.11 -14.58 8.62
CA PRO A 95 -10.03 -14.69 10.07
C PRO A 95 -10.20 -16.12 10.57
N ASN A 96 -9.35 -16.54 11.51
CA ASN A 96 -9.49 -17.83 12.23
C ASN A 96 -10.81 -17.92 13.00
N SER A 97 -11.35 -16.78 13.45
CA SER A 97 -12.67 -16.66 14.08
C SER A 97 -13.53 -15.63 13.32
N PRO A 98 -14.19 -16.03 12.21
CA PRO A 98 -14.92 -15.11 11.33
C PRO A 98 -16.29 -14.69 11.85
N ALA A 99 -16.75 -15.27 12.97
CA ALA A 99 -18.01 -14.88 13.61
C ALA A 99 -17.97 -13.40 14.05
N GLY A 100 -18.96 -12.62 13.61
CA GLY A 100 -19.04 -11.19 13.90
C GLY A 100 -17.93 -10.33 13.26
N VAL A 101 -17.16 -10.87 12.30
CA VAL A 101 -16.22 -10.08 11.50
C VAL A 101 -16.93 -9.52 10.28
N GLY A 102 -16.71 -8.23 10.01
CA GLY A 102 -17.31 -7.52 8.88
C GLY A 102 -16.26 -6.69 8.13
N TYR A 103 -16.28 -6.81 6.81
CA TYR A 103 -15.46 -6.04 5.88
C TYR A 103 -13.95 -6.25 6.07
N PHE A 104 -13.52 -7.49 6.33
CA PHE A 104 -12.11 -7.86 6.42
C PHE A 104 -11.37 -7.60 5.10
N GLY A 105 -10.31 -6.79 5.14
CA GLY A 105 -9.64 -6.31 3.93
C GLY A 105 -10.09 -4.92 3.48
N TYR A 106 -10.83 -4.18 4.31
CA TYR A 106 -11.18 -2.78 4.05
C TYR A 106 -9.94 -1.88 3.96
N SER A 107 -8.95 -2.17 4.82
CA SER A 107 -7.63 -1.56 4.77
C SER A 107 -6.57 -2.65 4.95
N VAL A 108 -5.43 -2.52 4.29
CA VAL A 108 -4.31 -3.46 4.38
C VAL A 108 -2.97 -2.72 4.44
N ALA A 109 -2.00 -3.27 5.17
CA ALA A 109 -0.62 -2.79 5.22
C ALA A 109 0.34 -3.97 5.38
N VAL A 110 1.59 -3.84 4.93
CA VAL A 110 2.62 -4.91 5.01
C VAL A 110 3.99 -4.35 5.38
N SER A 111 4.72 -5.07 6.22
CA SER A 111 6.08 -4.77 6.65
C SER A 111 6.84 -6.08 6.88
N GLY A 112 7.82 -6.38 6.01
CA GLY A 112 8.59 -7.62 6.10
C GLY A 112 7.71 -8.85 5.93
N ASN A 113 7.63 -9.69 6.96
CA ASN A 113 6.78 -10.88 7.04
C ASN A 113 5.46 -10.67 7.80
N SER A 114 5.12 -9.43 8.16
CA SER A 114 3.89 -9.07 8.87
C SER A 114 2.93 -8.29 7.99
N ILE A 115 1.65 -8.66 8.01
CA ILE A 115 0.53 -7.99 7.34
C ILE A 115 -0.45 -7.51 8.41
N VAL A 116 -1.02 -6.32 8.24
CA VAL A 116 -2.16 -5.84 9.03
C VAL A 116 -3.37 -5.70 8.12
N VAL A 117 -4.52 -6.14 8.61
CA VAL A 117 -5.81 -6.09 7.91
C VAL A 117 -6.86 -5.43 8.81
N GLY A 118 -7.50 -4.37 8.32
CA GLY A 118 -8.65 -3.75 8.95
C GLY A 118 -9.97 -4.46 8.61
N ALA A 119 -10.86 -4.53 9.61
CA ALA A 119 -12.22 -5.02 9.48
C ALA A 119 -13.21 -4.12 10.27
N PRO A 120 -13.38 -2.84 9.86
CA PRO A 120 -14.02 -1.81 10.68
C PRO A 120 -15.52 -2.03 10.95
N TYR A 121 -16.19 -2.91 10.20
CA TYR A 121 -17.61 -3.24 10.40
C TYR A 121 -17.81 -4.41 11.39
N SER A 122 -16.73 -4.96 11.94
CA SER A 122 -16.78 -6.05 12.93
C SER A 122 -17.42 -5.64 14.25
N ASN A 123 -18.08 -6.59 14.92
CA ASN A 123 -18.59 -6.48 16.29
C ASN A 123 -19.41 -5.19 16.56
N ALA A 124 -20.59 -5.08 15.93
CA ALA A 124 -21.44 -3.88 15.98
C ALA A 124 -20.67 -2.60 15.62
N GLN A 125 -19.92 -2.65 14.51
CA GLN A 125 -19.14 -1.52 13.98
C GLN A 125 -18.15 -0.89 14.99
N LYS A 126 -17.83 -1.59 16.09
CA LYS A 126 -16.67 -1.27 16.93
C LYS A 126 -15.39 -1.36 16.11
N GLY A 127 -15.33 -2.32 15.20
CA GLY A 127 -14.20 -2.60 14.33
C GLY A 127 -13.20 -3.56 14.95
N ALA A 128 -12.22 -3.96 14.15
CA ALA A 128 -11.13 -4.85 14.52
C ALA A 128 -9.94 -4.68 13.56
N ILE A 129 -8.74 -5.01 14.02
CA ILE A 129 -7.60 -5.28 13.15
C ILE A 129 -7.08 -6.70 13.39
N PHE A 130 -6.48 -7.27 12.36
CA PHE A 130 -5.86 -8.58 12.37
C PHE A 130 -4.42 -8.44 11.88
N ILE A 131 -3.47 -8.90 12.69
CA ILE A 131 -2.06 -8.93 12.36
C ILE A 131 -1.71 -10.38 12.02
N TYR A 132 -1.26 -10.61 10.80
CA TYR A 132 -0.79 -11.92 10.33
C TYR A 132 0.73 -11.89 10.19
N ARG A 133 1.43 -12.78 10.89
CA ARG A 133 2.89 -12.91 10.82
C ARG A 133 3.26 -14.25 10.20
N TYR A 134 4.02 -14.24 9.10
CA TYR A 134 4.49 -15.48 8.47
C TYR A 134 5.71 -16.01 9.21
N ASN A 135 5.62 -17.23 9.76
CA ASN A 135 6.69 -17.86 10.54
C ASN A 135 7.65 -18.74 9.70
N GLY A 136 7.45 -18.78 8.37
CA GLY A 136 8.19 -19.66 7.46
C GLY A 136 7.45 -20.95 7.09
N ILE A 137 6.33 -21.24 7.77
CA ILE A 137 5.42 -22.36 7.48
C ILE A 137 4.00 -21.82 7.30
N ASN A 138 3.48 -21.17 8.33
CA ASN A 138 2.09 -20.69 8.44
C ASN A 138 2.03 -19.18 8.73
N TRP A 139 0.83 -18.62 8.58
CA TRP A 139 0.50 -17.28 9.07
C TRP A 139 -0.11 -17.36 10.48
N GLU A 140 0.54 -16.73 11.45
CA GLU A 140 0.06 -16.61 12.83
C GLU A 140 -0.82 -15.36 12.95
N GLU A 141 -2.08 -15.52 13.36
CA GLU A 141 -3.04 -14.42 13.54
C GLU A 141 -3.00 -13.87 14.98
N THR A 142 -2.94 -12.55 15.13
CA THR A 142 -3.28 -11.84 16.36
C THR A 142 -4.37 -10.81 16.07
N ARG A 143 -5.50 -10.88 16.77
CA ARG A 143 -6.64 -9.95 16.60
C ARG A 143 -6.63 -8.90 17.70
N PHE A 144 -6.83 -7.63 17.32
CA PHE A 144 -7.03 -6.51 18.24
C PHE A 144 -8.36 -5.80 18.01
N THR A 145 -8.84 -5.19 19.09
CA THR A 145 -9.93 -4.22 19.13
C THR A 145 -9.50 -3.12 20.10
N ALA A 146 -9.81 -1.86 19.80
CA ALA A 146 -9.55 -0.74 20.70
C ALA A 146 -10.03 -0.99 22.13
N SER A 147 -9.18 -0.70 23.13
CA SER A 147 -9.49 -0.93 24.55
C SER A 147 -10.75 -0.21 25.05
N ASP A 148 -11.06 0.97 24.50
CA ASP A 148 -12.28 1.76 24.78
C ASP A 148 -13.23 1.85 23.56
N GLY A 149 -13.25 0.81 22.73
CA GLY A 149 -14.03 0.76 21.48
C GLY A 149 -15.55 0.71 21.69
N ALA A 150 -16.23 1.78 21.28
CA ALA A 150 -17.70 1.88 21.28
C ALA A 150 -18.32 1.44 19.94
N GLU A 151 -19.62 1.15 19.94
CA GLU A 151 -20.37 0.88 18.70
C GLU A 151 -20.23 2.06 17.73
N GLN A 152 -20.01 1.76 16.45
CA GLN A 152 -19.75 2.73 15.39
C GLN A 152 -18.47 3.58 15.56
N ASP A 153 -17.48 3.14 16.35
CA ASP A 153 -16.11 3.72 16.33
C ASP A 153 -15.38 3.44 15.00
N TYR A 154 -15.71 2.33 14.32
CA TYR A 154 -15.07 1.82 13.09
C TYR A 154 -13.53 1.64 13.20
N PHE A 155 -13.05 1.05 14.29
CA PHE A 155 -11.62 0.76 14.48
C PHE A 155 -11.05 -0.16 13.40
N GLY A 156 -9.90 0.22 12.84
CA GLY A 156 -9.31 -0.43 11.67
C GLY A 156 -9.79 0.14 10.33
N TYR A 157 -10.42 1.32 10.34
CA TYR A 157 -10.80 2.02 9.11
C TYR A 157 -9.59 2.30 8.21
N SER A 158 -8.51 2.79 8.83
CA SER A 158 -7.18 2.92 8.23
C SER A 158 -6.17 2.12 9.07
N VAL A 159 -5.16 1.54 8.44
CA VAL A 159 -4.06 0.82 9.12
C VAL A 159 -2.71 1.07 8.45
N VAL A 160 -1.63 1.05 9.24
CA VAL A 160 -0.24 1.03 8.76
C VAL A 160 0.63 0.20 9.71
N ILE A 161 1.72 -0.39 9.20
CA ILE A 161 2.70 -1.15 9.99
C ILE A 161 4.13 -0.78 9.58
N SER A 162 5.03 -0.70 10.56
CA SER A 162 6.47 -0.65 10.35
C SER A 162 7.17 -1.45 11.46
N GLY A 163 7.88 -2.51 11.08
CA GLY A 163 8.58 -3.40 12.02
C GLY A 163 7.64 -4.03 13.04
N LYS A 164 7.73 -3.57 14.30
CA LYS A 164 6.93 -4.02 15.44
C LYS A 164 5.79 -3.05 15.83
N THR A 165 5.64 -1.93 15.10
CA THR A 165 4.65 -0.89 15.38
C THR A 165 3.53 -0.93 14.36
N VAL A 166 2.29 -1.01 14.84
CA VAL A 166 1.07 -0.90 14.04
C VAL A 166 0.30 0.34 14.48
N VAL A 167 -0.32 1.06 13.55
CA VAL A 167 -1.27 2.14 13.86
C VAL A 167 -2.59 1.84 13.16
N ALA A 168 -3.70 2.04 13.88
CA ALA A 168 -5.04 1.84 13.36
C ALA A 168 -5.98 2.99 13.72
N GLY A 169 -6.72 3.50 12.74
CA GLY A 169 -7.67 4.59 12.89
C GLY A 169 -9.08 4.14 13.27
N ALA A 170 -9.76 4.96 14.06
CA ALA A 170 -11.18 4.87 14.40
C ALA A 170 -11.83 6.26 14.25
N PRO A 171 -12.00 6.75 13.01
CA PRO A 171 -12.37 8.15 12.73
C PRO A 171 -13.74 8.56 13.28
N TYR A 172 -14.67 7.63 13.44
CA TYR A 172 -16.03 7.93 13.90
C TYR A 172 -16.15 7.94 15.43
N ALA A 173 -15.10 7.53 16.15
CA ALA A 173 -15.11 7.38 17.59
C ALA A 173 -15.36 8.70 18.35
N GLY A 174 -16.08 8.60 19.47
CA GLY A 174 -16.38 9.74 20.36
C GLY A 174 -17.11 10.87 19.65
N SER A 175 -18.29 10.58 19.08
CA SER A 175 -19.05 11.52 18.23
C SER A 175 -18.22 12.07 17.07
N ARG A 176 -17.55 11.19 16.31
CA ARG A 176 -16.83 11.56 15.09
C ARG A 176 -15.70 12.58 15.28
N LYS A 177 -15.26 12.82 16.52
CA LYS A 177 -13.97 13.46 16.83
C LYS A 177 -12.83 12.61 16.27
N GLY A 178 -12.97 11.30 16.43
CA GLY A 178 -12.04 10.29 15.97
C GLY A 178 -10.89 10.02 16.94
N LYS A 179 -10.31 8.82 16.81
CA LYS A 179 -9.16 8.32 17.56
C LYS A 179 -8.21 7.59 16.62
N ALA A 180 -6.95 7.46 17.00
CA ALA A 180 -6.05 6.46 16.43
C ALA A 180 -5.37 5.70 17.59
N TYR A 181 -4.95 4.46 17.34
CA TYR A 181 -4.32 3.61 18.34
C TYR A 181 -3.03 3.04 17.77
N VAL A 182 -1.95 3.16 18.53
CA VAL A 182 -0.64 2.59 18.23
C VAL A 182 -0.49 1.32 19.05
N TYR A 183 -0.16 0.20 18.40
CA TYR A 183 0.20 -1.06 19.03
C TYR A 183 1.69 -1.31 18.81
N GLN A 184 2.47 -1.39 19.89
CA GLN A 184 3.89 -1.71 19.86
C GLN A 184 4.14 -3.10 20.46
N ASN A 185 4.79 -3.99 19.71
CA ASN A 185 5.20 -5.31 20.21
C ASN A 185 6.60 -5.22 20.85
N ASP A 186 6.76 -5.64 22.12
CA ASP A 186 8.10 -5.74 22.74
C ASP A 186 8.86 -6.99 22.24
N GLY A 187 8.14 -8.03 21.84
CA GLY A 187 8.63 -9.36 21.45
C GLY A 187 7.84 -10.51 22.07
N ILE A 188 7.09 -10.21 23.14
CA ILE A 188 6.23 -11.09 23.94
C ILE A 188 4.82 -10.49 24.00
N ASN A 189 4.70 -9.22 24.39
CA ASN A 189 3.46 -8.50 24.63
C ASN A 189 3.20 -7.45 23.53
N TRP A 190 1.99 -6.90 23.52
CA TRP A 190 1.62 -5.70 22.76
C TRP A 190 1.11 -4.63 23.72
N ALA A 191 1.65 -3.42 23.63
CA ALA A 191 1.16 -2.25 24.36
C ALA A 191 0.29 -1.36 23.44
N GLU A 192 -0.88 -0.93 23.92
CA GLU A 192 -1.76 0.02 23.21
C GLU A 192 -1.53 1.45 23.73
N THR A 193 -1.25 2.38 22.82
CA THR A 193 -1.25 3.84 23.07
C THR A 193 -2.31 4.52 22.23
N LYS A 194 -3.27 5.20 22.88
CA LYS A 194 -4.35 5.93 22.22
C LYS A 194 -3.93 7.37 21.91
N LEU A 195 -4.12 7.79 20.67
CA LEU A 195 -3.88 9.14 20.15
C LEU A 195 -5.20 9.87 19.89
N THR A 196 -5.20 11.18 20.14
CA THR A 196 -6.32 12.10 19.85
C THR A 196 -5.79 13.44 19.34
N ALA A 197 -6.60 14.14 18.54
CA ALA A 197 -6.32 15.50 18.12
C ALA A 197 -6.33 16.48 19.31
N SER A 198 -5.27 17.25 19.51
CA SER A 198 -5.31 18.42 20.39
C SER A 198 -6.29 19.43 19.81
N GLY A 199 -7.27 19.86 20.61
CA GLY A 199 -8.38 20.72 20.18
C GLY A 199 -9.52 20.01 19.42
N GLY A 200 -9.47 18.68 19.23
CA GLY A 200 -10.39 17.95 18.35
C GLY A 200 -11.89 18.17 18.62
N ALA A 201 -12.60 18.63 17.60
CA ALA A 201 -14.02 18.96 17.59
C ALA A 201 -14.90 17.83 17.01
N GLU A 202 -16.21 17.93 17.23
CA GLU A 202 -17.17 16.95 16.74
C GLU A 202 -17.21 16.93 15.20
N GLY A 203 -17.03 15.75 14.59
CA GLY A 203 -17.02 15.58 13.14
C GLY A 203 -15.65 15.67 12.45
N ASP A 204 -14.57 16.02 13.16
CA ASP A 204 -13.22 16.20 12.60
C ASP A 204 -12.65 14.94 11.89
N LEU A 205 -13.10 13.75 12.29
CA LEU A 205 -12.63 12.42 11.85
C LEU A 205 -11.12 12.18 12.00
N PHE A 206 -10.54 12.49 13.17
CA PHE A 206 -9.15 12.14 13.48
C PHE A 206 -8.92 10.61 13.36
N GLY A 207 -7.96 10.19 12.55
CA GLY A 207 -7.73 8.77 12.24
C GLY A 207 -8.37 8.28 10.94
N TYR A 208 -8.90 9.18 10.10
CA TYR A 208 -9.44 8.80 8.79
C TYR A 208 -8.38 8.16 7.88
N SER A 209 -7.15 8.65 7.96
CA SER A 209 -5.95 8.06 7.37
C SER A 209 -4.77 8.16 8.35
N VAL A 210 -3.88 7.17 8.28
CA VAL A 210 -2.67 7.07 9.11
C VAL A 210 -1.45 6.73 8.23
N ALA A 211 -0.28 7.25 8.60
CA ALA A 211 1.00 6.88 8.02
C ALA A 211 2.07 6.75 9.13
N LEU A 212 3.14 6.01 8.85
CA LEU A 212 4.20 5.73 9.80
C LEU A 212 5.55 5.72 9.08
N SER A 213 6.53 6.45 9.61
CA SER A 213 7.91 6.47 9.11
C SER A 213 8.89 6.61 10.27
N GLY A 214 9.75 5.62 10.47
CA GLY A 214 10.56 5.50 11.69
C GLY A 214 9.67 5.51 12.94
N ASN A 215 9.96 6.41 13.89
CA ASN A 215 9.16 6.63 15.09
C ASN A 215 8.02 7.66 14.89
N SER A 216 7.86 8.25 13.70
CA SER A 216 6.86 9.30 13.45
C SER A 216 5.53 8.69 12.97
N VAL A 217 4.52 8.74 13.83
CA VAL A 217 3.12 8.42 13.50
C VAL A 217 2.43 9.70 13.00
N ILE A 218 1.88 9.65 11.79
CA ILE A 218 1.15 10.75 11.17
C ILE A 218 -0.33 10.38 11.11
N VAL A 219 -1.21 11.25 11.59
CA VAL A 219 -2.66 11.04 11.61
C VAL A 219 -3.36 12.28 11.08
N ASN A 220 -4.31 12.13 10.15
CA ASN A 220 -5.12 13.25 9.67
C ASN A 220 -6.46 13.37 10.41
N ALA A 221 -7.03 14.57 10.34
CA ALA A 221 -8.42 14.87 10.69
C ALA A 221 -8.99 15.74 9.54
N PRO A 222 -9.61 15.15 8.50
CA PRO A 222 -9.89 15.83 7.24
C PRO A 222 -10.93 16.97 7.37
N TYR A 223 -11.75 16.98 8.43
CA TYR A 223 -12.83 17.95 8.60
C TYR A 223 -12.57 18.99 9.70
N ALA A 224 -11.39 18.94 10.34
CA ALA A 224 -10.95 19.90 11.34
C ALA A 224 -10.98 21.36 10.86
N ASP A 225 -11.07 22.29 11.82
CA ASP A 225 -11.13 23.75 11.62
C ASP A 225 -12.20 24.22 10.62
N ARG A 226 -13.36 23.54 10.63
CA ARG A 226 -14.51 23.74 9.71
C ARG A 226 -14.17 23.36 8.26
N ASN A 227 -13.78 22.09 8.06
CA ASN A 227 -13.43 21.50 6.76
C ASN A 227 -12.19 22.12 6.08
N LYS A 228 -11.25 22.66 6.86
CA LYS A 228 -9.89 22.98 6.36
C LYS A 228 -9.00 21.74 6.41
N GLY A 229 -9.24 20.86 7.38
CA GLY A 229 -8.46 19.67 7.64
C GLY A 229 -7.17 19.97 8.40
N ALA A 230 -6.72 18.99 9.18
CA ALA A 230 -5.47 19.04 9.95
C ALA A 230 -4.69 17.73 9.82
N VAL A 231 -3.38 17.80 10.05
CA VAL A 231 -2.48 16.64 10.13
C VAL A 231 -1.64 16.79 11.40
N TYR A 232 -1.62 15.75 12.20
CA TYR A 232 -0.91 15.67 13.47
C TYR A 232 0.24 14.68 13.34
N ILE A 233 1.40 15.02 13.90
CA ILE A 233 2.58 14.17 13.93
C ILE A 233 2.90 13.88 15.39
N PHE A 234 2.98 12.60 15.73
CA PHE A 234 3.34 12.08 17.04
C PHE A 234 4.67 11.34 16.92
N THR A 235 5.63 11.65 17.78
CA THR A 235 6.89 10.91 17.87
C THR A 235 6.75 9.84 18.94
N LEU A 236 7.09 8.60 18.61
CA LEU A 236 7.21 7.51 19.58
C LEU A 236 8.58 7.56 20.25
N GLU A 237 8.60 7.41 21.57
CA GLU A 237 9.80 7.24 22.40
C GLU A 237 10.32 5.79 22.35
#